data_AF-A0A6J4PRP9-F1
#
_entry.id   AF-A0A6J4PRP9-F1
#
_cell.length_a   1.000
_cell.length_b   1.000
_cell.length_c   1.000
_cell.angle_alpha   90.00
_cell.angle_beta   90.00
_cell.angle_gamma   90.00
#
_symmetry.space_group_name_H-M   'P 1'
#
loop_
_entity.id
_entity.type
_entity.pdbx_description
1 polymer ?
#
loop_
_entity_poly.entity_id
_entity_poly.type
_entity_poly.pdbx_seq_one_letter_code
_entity_poly.pdbx_strand_id
1 'polypeptide(L)'
;MRTGVRLARATSNLHAAEADLLRRATPDYLRGQLPNFDAHVRRHLPVDDPRRRRVEDLTHKNQDRQLDDVDRESLVGAVRAASSAAEREQQRVRSFRTIVLWATALLFVIAGLVGFLGVLRPAAVALCFAPQQLEVLVCPIKQSPLGPGQDVDVVVIATVDPWDVPLVEFVGMVAAGVTGAAALRLLRGSSTPFAVPVALIVLKLPVGALTAFLGLLLMRGGFVPGLTALDSTPQIIAWAVLFGASQQLVTGLVDRQAQSVLDSVGGKTYTPTGGS
;
A
#
# COMPACT_ATOMS: atom_id res chain seq x y z
N MET A 1 -3.78 -15.50 10.52
CA MET A 1 -3.21 -16.70 9.85
C MET A 1 -4.25 -17.79 9.52
N ARG A 2 -5.18 -18.17 10.42
CA ARG A 2 -6.13 -19.28 10.18
C ARG A 2 -7.08 -19.10 8.98
N THR A 3 -7.50 -17.87 8.67
CA THR A 3 -8.45 -17.61 7.57
C THR A 3 -7.82 -17.79 6.18
N GLY A 4 -6.55 -17.41 6.00
CA GLY A 4 -5.86 -17.53 4.71
C GLY A 4 -5.66 -18.98 4.27
N VAL A 5 -5.32 -19.86 5.21
CA VAL A 5 -5.16 -21.30 4.95
C VAL A 5 -6.49 -21.97 4.61
N ARG A 6 -7.60 -21.55 5.25
CA ARG A 6 -8.94 -22.05 4.93
C ARG A 6 -9.39 -21.60 3.54
N LEU A 7 -9.13 -20.34 3.20
CA LEU A 7 -9.48 -19.79 1.89
C LEU A 7 -8.68 -20.48 0.77
N ALA A 8 -7.37 -20.70 0.96
CA ALA A 8 -6.54 -21.41 0.00
C ALA A 8 -6.97 -22.87 -0.21
N ARG A 9 -7.40 -23.55 0.86
CA ARG A 9 -8.01 -24.88 0.74
C ARG A 9 -9.34 -24.86 -0.01
N ALA A 10 -10.18 -23.86 0.26
CA ALA A 10 -11.46 -23.72 -0.43
C ALA A 10 -11.27 -23.46 -1.94
N THR A 11 -10.32 -22.60 -2.34
CA THR A 11 -10.04 -22.35 -3.77
C THR A 11 -9.44 -23.58 -4.45
N SER A 12 -8.50 -24.26 -3.79
CA SER A 12 -7.95 -25.52 -4.30
C SER A 12 -9.02 -26.60 -4.52
N ASN A 13 -9.95 -26.75 -3.58
CA ASN A 13 -11.08 -27.68 -3.71
C ASN A 13 -12.04 -27.25 -4.84
N LEU A 14 -12.29 -25.95 -5.00
CA LEU A 14 -13.13 -25.42 -6.07
C LEU A 14 -12.54 -25.75 -7.45
N HIS A 15 -11.23 -25.54 -7.64
CA HIS A 15 -10.54 -25.87 -8.89
C HIS A 15 -10.47 -27.38 -9.16
N ALA A 16 -10.33 -28.19 -8.11
CA ALA A 16 -10.42 -29.65 -8.24
C ALA A 16 -11.82 -30.06 -8.73
N ALA A 17 -12.87 -29.52 -8.11
CA ALA A 17 -14.26 -29.79 -8.48
C ALA A 17 -14.59 -29.29 -9.90
N GLU A 18 -14.15 -28.09 -10.28
CA GLU A 18 -14.31 -27.53 -11.62
C GLU A 18 -13.73 -28.48 -12.68
N ALA A 19 -12.53 -28.99 -12.44
CA ALA A 19 -11.91 -29.88 -13.40
C ALA A 19 -12.57 -31.27 -13.46
N ASP A 20 -13.11 -31.78 -12.35
CA ASP A 20 -13.92 -33.01 -12.36
C ASP A 20 -15.26 -32.81 -13.08
N LEU A 21 -15.86 -31.62 -12.97
CA LEU A 21 -17.04 -31.24 -13.75
C LEU A 21 -16.73 -31.17 -15.24
N LEU A 22 -15.60 -30.57 -15.64
CA LEU A 22 -15.18 -30.52 -17.04
C LEU A 22 -14.91 -31.91 -17.61
N ARG A 23 -14.36 -32.83 -16.80
CA ARG A 23 -14.21 -34.24 -17.20
C ARG A 23 -15.55 -34.95 -17.46
N ARG A 24 -16.62 -34.54 -16.78
CA ARG A 24 -17.98 -35.10 -16.97
C ARG A 24 -18.85 -34.31 -17.94
N ALA A 25 -18.44 -33.12 -18.36
CA ALA A 25 -19.21 -32.26 -19.24
C ALA A 25 -19.47 -32.93 -20.61
N THR A 26 -20.57 -32.55 -21.26
CA THR A 26 -20.87 -33.05 -22.60
C THR A 26 -19.91 -32.43 -23.63
N PRO A 27 -19.58 -33.13 -24.72
CA PRO A 27 -18.70 -32.59 -25.77
C PRO A 27 -19.23 -31.28 -26.38
N ASP A 28 -20.55 -31.11 -26.50
CA ASP A 28 -21.17 -29.87 -27.00
C ASP A 28 -20.96 -28.69 -26.04
N TYR A 29 -21.05 -28.92 -24.72
CA TYR A 29 -20.79 -27.89 -23.72
C TYR A 29 -19.34 -27.41 -23.78
N LEU A 30 -18.38 -28.35 -23.87
CA LEU A 30 -16.96 -28.04 -23.98
C LEU A 30 -16.67 -27.24 -25.26
N ARG A 31 -17.27 -27.63 -26.40
CA ARG A 31 -17.16 -26.89 -27.67
C ARG A 31 -17.67 -25.46 -27.54
N GLY A 32 -18.83 -25.26 -26.93
CA GLY A 32 -19.40 -23.92 -26.71
C GLY A 32 -18.53 -23.04 -25.82
N GLN A 33 -17.76 -23.62 -24.90
CA GLN A 33 -16.89 -22.90 -23.97
C GLN A 33 -15.44 -22.78 -24.43
N LEU A 34 -15.03 -23.40 -25.55
CA LEU A 34 -13.66 -23.34 -26.07
C LEU A 34 -13.11 -21.92 -26.17
N PRO A 35 -13.85 -20.91 -26.68
CA PRO A 35 -13.34 -19.53 -26.73
C PRO A 35 -13.05 -18.94 -25.33
N ASN A 36 -13.86 -19.29 -24.33
CA ASN A 36 -13.66 -18.84 -22.96
C ASN A 36 -12.44 -19.52 -22.32
N PHE A 37 -12.24 -20.82 -22.57
CA PHE A 37 -11.05 -21.53 -22.09
C PHE A 37 -9.78 -21.02 -22.76
N ASP A 38 -9.79 -20.79 -24.07
CA ASP A 38 -8.67 -20.21 -24.81
C ASP A 38 -8.32 -18.82 -24.26
N ALA A 39 -9.31 -17.94 -24.08
CA ALA A 39 -9.08 -16.63 -23.47
C ALA A 39 -8.48 -16.73 -22.05
N HIS A 40 -8.97 -17.66 -21.23
CA HIS A 40 -8.47 -17.86 -19.87
C HIS A 40 -7.02 -18.39 -19.85
N VAL A 41 -6.71 -19.37 -20.69
CA VAL A 41 -5.38 -19.96 -20.87
C VAL A 41 -4.40 -18.91 -21.38
N ARG A 42 -4.75 -18.16 -22.43
CA ARG A 42 -3.93 -17.09 -23.02
C ARG A 42 -3.59 -15.99 -22.02
N ARG A 43 -4.51 -15.68 -21.10
CA ARG A 43 -4.32 -14.63 -20.08
C ARG A 43 -3.26 -14.99 -19.04
N HIS A 44 -3.16 -16.26 -18.65
CA HIS A 44 -2.30 -16.65 -17.52
C HIS A 44 -1.06 -17.47 -17.92
N LEU A 45 -1.09 -18.16 -19.06
CA LEU A 45 0.00 -19.00 -19.54
C LEU A 45 0.89 -18.29 -20.60
N PRO A 46 2.23 -18.47 -20.55
CA PRO A 46 3.15 -17.97 -21.57
C PRO A 46 2.85 -18.54 -22.96
N VAL A 47 3.21 -17.79 -24.01
CA VAL A 47 3.01 -18.18 -25.44
C VAL A 47 3.73 -19.49 -25.79
N ASP A 48 4.84 -19.79 -25.10
CA ASP A 48 5.63 -21.01 -25.33
C ASP A 48 5.16 -22.22 -24.52
N ASP A 49 4.12 -22.10 -23.67
CA ASP A 49 3.62 -23.24 -22.93
C ASP A 49 2.96 -24.24 -23.90
N PRO A 50 3.39 -25.52 -23.92
CA PRO A 50 2.86 -26.51 -24.85
C PRO A 50 1.35 -26.75 -24.65
N ARG A 51 0.83 -26.53 -23.43
CA ARG A 51 -0.61 -26.67 -23.13
C ARG A 51 -1.41 -25.53 -23.74
N ARG A 52 -0.85 -24.32 -23.75
CA ARG A 52 -1.49 -23.15 -24.39
C ARG A 52 -1.59 -23.36 -25.90
N ARG A 53 -0.47 -23.69 -26.56
CA ARG A 53 -0.46 -23.93 -28.01
C ARG A 53 -1.45 -25.03 -28.42
N ARG A 54 -1.61 -26.06 -27.60
CA ARG A 54 -2.58 -27.14 -27.86
C ARG A 54 -4.03 -26.67 -27.78
N VAL A 55 -4.38 -25.79 -26.83
CA VAL A 55 -5.73 -25.20 -26.76
C VAL A 55 -5.98 -24.23 -27.91
N GLU A 56 -4.97 -23.44 -28.30
CA GLU A 56 -5.05 -22.56 -29.46
C GLU A 56 -5.29 -23.36 -30.74
N ASP A 57 -4.55 -24.45 -30.94
CA ASP A 57 -4.73 -25.39 -32.05
C ASP A 57 -6.14 -26.00 -32.07
N LEU A 58 -6.66 -26.42 -30.91
CA LEU A 58 -8.02 -26.94 -30.80
C LEU A 58 -9.08 -25.89 -31.15
N THR A 59 -8.84 -24.64 -30.80
CA THR A 59 -9.76 -23.53 -31.08
C THR A 59 -9.73 -23.13 -32.56
N HIS A 60 -8.55 -23.17 -33.19
CA HIS A 60 -8.38 -22.83 -34.61
C HIS A 60 -8.79 -23.95 -35.58
N LYS A 61 -8.58 -25.23 -35.22
CA LYS A 61 -8.77 -26.37 -36.14
C LYS A 61 -10.15 -27.02 -36.06
N ASN A 62 -10.95 -26.78 -35.01
CA ASN A 62 -12.15 -27.60 -34.72
C ASN A 62 -13.45 -26.79 -34.53
N GLN A 63 -13.89 -26.02 -35.53
CA GLN A 63 -15.29 -25.56 -35.53
C GLN A 63 -16.28 -26.72 -35.81
N ASP A 64 -15.87 -27.76 -36.55
CA ASP A 64 -16.77 -28.85 -37.00
C ASP A 64 -16.43 -30.27 -36.48
N ARG A 65 -15.33 -30.47 -35.73
CA ARG A 65 -14.89 -31.80 -35.26
C ARG A 65 -15.36 -32.08 -33.82
N GLN A 66 -15.83 -33.30 -33.57
CA GLN A 66 -16.10 -33.75 -32.19
C GLN A 66 -14.80 -33.83 -31.37
N LEU A 67 -14.83 -33.30 -30.16
CA LEU A 67 -13.75 -33.37 -29.18
C LEU A 67 -13.61 -34.82 -28.68
N ASP A 68 -12.42 -35.39 -28.86
CA ASP A 68 -12.07 -36.72 -28.33
C ASP A 68 -11.71 -36.62 -26.83
N ASP A 69 -11.67 -37.76 -26.13
CA ASP A 69 -11.33 -37.83 -24.70
C ASP A 69 -9.90 -37.33 -24.41
N VAL A 70 -8.98 -37.49 -25.37
CA VAL A 70 -7.61 -36.95 -25.29
C VAL A 70 -7.60 -35.43 -25.35
N ASP A 71 -8.45 -34.84 -26.20
CA ASP A 71 -8.58 -33.38 -26.33
C ASP A 71 -9.21 -32.79 -25.07
N ARG A 72 -10.20 -33.48 -24.50
CA ARG A 72 -10.82 -33.14 -23.21
C ARG A 72 -9.79 -33.08 -22.09
N GLU A 73 -9.00 -34.13 -21.90
CA GLU A 73 -8.00 -34.15 -20.82
C GLU A 73 -6.90 -33.08 -21.02
N SER A 74 -6.52 -32.82 -22.28
CA SER A 74 -5.60 -31.75 -22.63
C SER A 74 -6.14 -30.36 -22.25
N LEU A 75 -7.42 -30.11 -22.55
CA LEU A 75 -8.12 -28.87 -22.20
C LEU A 75 -8.22 -28.69 -20.68
N VAL A 76 -8.64 -29.73 -19.95
CA VAL A 76 -8.71 -29.73 -18.48
C VAL A 76 -7.34 -29.43 -17.87
N GLY A 77 -6.28 -30.06 -18.39
CA GLY A 77 -4.91 -29.82 -17.95
C GLY A 77 -4.45 -28.38 -18.17
N ALA A 78 -4.80 -27.78 -19.31
CA ALA A 78 -4.49 -26.39 -19.62
C ALA A 78 -5.24 -25.40 -18.71
N VAL A 79 -6.54 -25.61 -18.47
CA VAL A 79 -7.35 -24.77 -17.56
C VAL A 79 -6.88 -24.89 -16.11
N ARG A 80 -6.54 -26.09 -15.63
CA ARG A 80 -5.92 -26.29 -14.30
C ARG A 80 -4.58 -25.56 -14.18
N ALA A 81 -3.77 -25.56 -15.24
CA ALA A 81 -2.51 -24.84 -15.26
C ALA A 81 -2.71 -23.32 -15.24
N ALA A 82 -3.67 -22.81 -16.02
CA ALA A 82 -4.02 -21.40 -16.07
C ALA A 82 -4.57 -20.89 -14.73
N SER A 83 -5.49 -21.64 -14.11
CA SER A 83 -6.04 -21.32 -12.78
C SER A 83 -4.95 -21.33 -11.70
N SER A 84 -4.06 -22.33 -11.68
CA SER A 84 -2.92 -22.35 -10.76
C SER A 84 -1.98 -21.14 -10.95
N ALA A 85 -1.74 -20.74 -12.19
CA ALA A 85 -0.96 -19.53 -12.49
C ALA A 85 -1.66 -18.25 -11.99
N ALA A 86 -2.96 -18.13 -12.22
CA ALA A 86 -3.79 -17.02 -11.73
C ALA A 86 -3.80 -16.94 -10.20
N GLU A 87 -3.87 -18.07 -9.50
CA GLU A 87 -3.79 -18.11 -8.03
C GLU A 87 -2.44 -17.57 -7.52
N ARG A 88 -1.32 -17.94 -8.17
CA ARG A 88 0.01 -17.43 -7.78
C ARG A 88 0.11 -15.92 -7.94
N GLU A 89 -0.48 -15.36 -9.00
CA GLU A 89 -0.57 -13.92 -9.21
C GLU A 89 -1.37 -13.25 -8.08
N GLN A 90 -2.54 -13.79 -7.74
CA GLN A 90 -3.36 -13.27 -6.65
C GLN A 90 -2.71 -13.42 -5.26
N GLN A 91 -1.96 -14.50 -5.02
CA GLN A 91 -1.26 -14.74 -3.76
C GLN A 91 -0.24 -13.64 -3.47
N ARG A 92 0.50 -13.17 -4.49
CA ARG A 92 1.46 -12.06 -4.34
C ARG A 92 0.79 -10.77 -3.88
N VAL A 93 -0.38 -10.46 -4.43
CA VAL A 93 -1.17 -9.28 -4.04
C VAL A 93 -1.66 -9.41 -2.60
N ARG A 94 -2.15 -10.59 -2.20
CA ARG A 94 -2.61 -10.84 -0.83
C ARG A 94 -1.47 -10.78 0.18
N SER A 95 -0.33 -11.39 -0.11
CA SER A 95 0.85 -11.34 0.77
C SER A 95 1.37 -9.92 0.89
N PHE A 96 1.46 -9.19 -0.22
CA PHE A 96 1.85 -7.78 -0.23
C PHE A 96 0.93 -6.93 0.64
N ARG A 97 -0.40 -7.01 0.43
CA ARG A 97 -1.37 -6.31 1.27
C ARG A 97 -1.21 -6.66 2.75
N THR A 98 -1.01 -7.93 3.06
CA THR A 98 -0.86 -8.38 4.46
C THR A 98 0.40 -7.80 5.08
N ILE A 99 1.53 -7.80 4.36
CA ILE A 99 2.79 -7.20 4.81
C ILE A 99 2.62 -5.69 5.02
N VAL A 100 1.98 -4.99 4.07
CA VAL A 100 1.69 -3.55 4.19
C VAL A 100 0.85 -3.27 5.42
N LEU A 101 -0.23 -4.03 5.67
CA LEU A 101 -1.06 -3.84 6.86
C LEU A 101 -0.29 -4.06 8.17
N TRP A 102 0.60 -5.05 8.22
CA TRP A 102 1.45 -5.26 9.40
C TRP A 102 2.45 -4.13 9.60
N ALA A 103 3.07 -3.65 8.51
CA ALA A 103 3.95 -2.48 8.57
C ALA A 103 3.20 -1.24 9.04
N THR A 104 1.99 -0.99 8.53
CA THR A 104 1.10 0.08 8.98
C THR A 104 0.79 -0.03 10.47
N ALA A 105 0.41 -1.23 10.94
CA ALA A 105 0.12 -1.46 12.35
C ALA A 105 1.36 -1.18 13.23
N LEU A 106 2.53 -1.64 12.81
CA LEU A 106 3.79 -1.37 13.51
C LEU A 106 4.10 0.14 13.58
N LEU A 107 3.93 0.86 12.47
CA LEU A 107 4.16 2.31 12.45
C LEU A 107 3.16 3.09 13.31
N PHE A 108 1.89 2.67 13.37
CA PHE A 108 0.93 3.23 14.32
C PHE A 108 1.33 2.97 15.77
N VAL A 109 1.86 1.79 16.09
CA VAL A 109 2.40 1.50 17.43
C VAL A 109 3.58 2.43 17.73
N ILE A 110 4.50 2.63 16.78
CA ILE A 110 5.65 3.53 16.97
C ILE A 110 5.18 4.98 17.17
N ALA A 111 4.28 5.49 16.34
CA ALA A 111 3.70 6.83 16.51
C ALA A 111 2.99 6.95 17.86
N GLY A 112 2.15 5.98 18.22
CA GLY A 112 1.49 5.95 19.52
C GLY A 112 2.47 5.95 20.70
N LEU A 113 3.59 5.23 20.60
CA LEU A 113 4.64 5.24 21.62
C LEU A 113 5.35 6.59 21.70
N VAL A 114 5.61 7.25 20.56
CA VAL A 114 6.20 8.59 20.51
C VAL A 114 5.26 9.62 21.15
N GLY A 115 3.99 9.66 20.75
CA GLY A 115 2.98 10.50 21.38
C GLY A 115 2.83 10.22 22.88
N PHE A 116 2.81 8.94 23.28
CA PHE A 116 2.74 8.55 24.69
C PHE A 116 3.98 8.98 25.50
N LEU A 117 5.18 8.84 24.93
CA LEU A 117 6.42 9.34 25.54
C LEU A 117 6.40 10.87 25.67
N GLY A 118 5.84 11.59 24.69
CA GLY A 118 5.64 13.04 24.76
C GLY A 118 4.73 13.45 25.92
N VAL A 119 3.66 12.68 26.17
CA VAL A 119 2.77 12.94 27.32
C VAL A 119 3.45 12.62 28.65
N LEU A 120 4.19 11.50 28.73
CA LEU A 120 4.85 11.09 29.98
C LEU A 120 6.09 11.94 30.32
N ARG A 121 6.84 12.38 29.32
CA ARG A 121 8.13 13.07 29.45
C ARG A 121 8.23 14.22 28.44
N PRO A 122 7.39 15.26 28.57
CA PRO A 122 7.34 16.34 27.58
C PRO A 122 8.67 17.08 27.44
N ALA A 123 9.41 17.27 28.53
CA ALA A 123 10.71 17.93 28.50
C ALA A 123 11.79 17.15 27.71
N ALA A 124 11.71 15.81 27.62
CA ALA A 124 12.70 15.01 26.91
C ALA A 124 12.58 15.10 25.38
N VAL A 125 11.38 15.43 24.89
CA VAL A 125 11.05 15.52 23.46
C VAL A 125 10.42 16.87 23.11
N ALA A 126 10.83 17.93 23.84
CA ALA A 126 10.26 19.25 23.69
C ALA A 126 10.49 19.81 22.27
N LEU A 127 9.40 20.12 21.57
CA LEU A 127 9.40 20.72 20.22
C LEU A 127 9.37 22.25 20.28
N CYS A 128 10.11 22.84 21.23
CA CYS A 128 10.14 24.28 21.43
C CYS A 128 11.31 24.94 20.69
N PHE A 129 11.11 26.18 20.24
CA PHE A 129 12.09 26.98 19.51
C PHE A 129 12.31 28.30 20.25
N ALA A 130 13.59 28.70 20.36
CA ALA A 130 14.02 29.96 20.95
C ALA A 130 14.70 30.80 19.85
N PRO A 131 13.93 31.60 19.08
CA PRO A 131 14.50 32.49 18.07
C PRO A 131 15.47 33.51 18.70
N GLN A 132 16.62 33.75 18.07
CA GLN A 132 17.67 34.61 18.64
C GLN A 132 17.27 36.10 18.70
N GLN A 133 16.34 36.52 17.84
CA GLN A 133 15.91 37.92 17.71
C GLN A 133 14.72 38.28 18.60
N LEU A 134 14.02 37.29 19.16
CA LEU A 134 12.80 37.47 19.93
C LEU A 134 13.00 36.80 21.28
N GLU A 135 12.90 37.57 22.36
CA GLU A 135 12.94 37.12 23.76
C GLU A 135 11.68 36.32 24.14
N VAL A 136 11.34 35.29 23.35
CA VAL A 136 10.18 34.42 23.54
C VAL A 136 10.57 32.98 23.24
N LEU A 137 10.04 32.06 24.04
CA LEU A 137 10.06 30.64 23.79
C LEU A 137 8.71 30.22 23.20
N VAL A 138 8.76 29.51 22.06
CA VAL A 138 7.55 29.10 21.34
C VAL A 138 7.50 27.57 21.26
N CYS A 139 6.41 26.98 21.73
CA CYS A 139 6.09 25.57 21.62
C CYS A 139 4.80 25.37 20.77
N PRO A 140 4.47 24.14 20.35
CA PRO A 140 3.31 23.85 19.50
C PRO A 140 1.95 24.25 20.08
N ILE A 141 1.80 24.39 21.40
CA ILE A 141 0.55 24.84 22.04
C ILE A 141 0.73 26.17 22.78
N LYS A 142 1.82 26.32 23.52
CA LYS A 142 2.07 27.47 24.39
C LYS A 142 3.26 28.29 23.94
N GLN A 143 3.25 29.55 24.33
CA GLN A 143 4.38 30.46 24.19
C GLN A 143 4.60 31.19 25.51
N SER A 144 5.85 31.51 25.83
CA SER A 144 6.21 32.23 27.06
C SER A 144 7.33 33.21 26.78
N PRO A 145 7.34 34.39 27.44
CA PRO A 145 8.47 35.31 27.33
C PRO A 145 9.73 34.67 27.92
N LEU A 146 10.86 34.87 27.25
CA LEU A 146 12.18 34.42 27.66
C LEU A 146 12.96 35.64 28.18
N GLY A 147 12.99 35.85 29.50
CA GLY A 147 13.63 37.03 30.08
C GLY A 147 15.15 37.03 29.92
N PRO A 148 15.80 38.21 29.87
CA PRO A 148 17.24 38.32 29.75
C PRO A 148 17.96 37.67 30.94
N GLY A 149 18.85 36.71 30.66
CA GLY A 149 19.64 35.99 31.67
C GLY A 149 18.91 34.82 32.34
N GLN A 150 17.70 34.46 31.90
CA GLN A 150 17.04 33.23 32.37
C GLN A 150 17.65 31.98 31.71
N ASP A 151 17.72 30.91 32.49
CA ASP A 151 18.11 29.60 31.98
C ASP A 151 17.00 29.06 31.05
N VAL A 152 17.37 28.84 29.78
CA VAL A 152 16.46 28.38 28.73
C VAL A 152 15.81 27.05 29.11
N ASP A 153 16.56 26.16 29.76
CA ASP A 153 16.05 24.83 30.11
C ASP A 153 14.93 24.90 31.15
N VAL A 154 15.01 25.85 32.09
CA VAL A 154 13.98 26.08 33.11
C VAL A 154 12.70 26.62 32.47
N VAL A 155 12.82 27.56 31.53
CA VAL A 155 11.65 28.12 30.82
C VAL A 155 11.02 27.04 29.92
N VAL A 156 11.83 26.21 29.26
CA VAL A 156 11.32 25.08 28.46
C VAL A 156 10.48 24.12 29.29
N ILE A 157 10.95 23.73 30.47
CA ILE A 157 10.21 22.81 31.35
C ILE A 157 8.87 23.43 31.80
N ALA A 158 8.82 24.75 31.99
CA ALA A 158 7.61 25.46 32.41
C ALA A 158 6.60 25.68 31.27
N THR A 159 7.08 25.85 30.03
CA THR A 159 6.23 26.17 28.87
C THR A 159 5.74 24.94 28.12
N VAL A 160 6.51 23.84 28.10
CA VAL A 160 6.17 22.64 27.34
C VAL A 160 4.84 22.04 27.79
N ASP A 161 4.01 21.61 26.84
CA ASP A 161 2.74 20.96 27.13
C ASP A 161 2.79 19.46 26.79
N PRO A 162 2.21 18.58 27.62
CA PRO A 162 2.12 17.15 27.29
C PRO A 162 1.45 16.87 25.94
N TRP A 163 0.60 17.77 25.45
CA TRP A 163 -0.09 17.63 24.17
C TRP A 163 0.70 18.12 22.95
N ASP A 164 1.88 18.72 23.13
CA ASP A 164 2.68 19.27 22.03
C ASP A 164 3.02 18.22 20.96
N VAL A 165 3.49 17.03 21.38
CA VAL A 165 3.86 15.94 20.47
C VAL A 165 2.63 15.28 19.83
N PRO A 166 1.60 14.84 20.58
CA PRO A 166 0.40 14.27 19.98
C PRO A 166 -0.32 15.21 19.00
N LEU A 167 -0.32 16.52 19.28
CA LEU A 167 -0.90 17.52 18.37
C LEU A 167 -0.17 17.54 17.03
N VAL A 168 1.17 17.59 17.06
CA VAL A 168 2.00 17.57 15.84
C VAL A 168 1.80 16.28 15.05
N GLU A 169 1.80 15.13 15.72
CA GLU A 169 1.55 13.84 15.08
C GLU A 169 0.17 13.78 14.43
N PHE A 170 -0.86 14.28 15.11
CA PHE A 170 -2.21 14.35 14.59
C PHE A 170 -2.30 15.26 13.35
N VAL A 171 -1.71 16.45 13.40
CA VAL A 171 -1.66 17.38 12.26
C VAL A 171 -0.93 16.74 11.07
N GLY A 172 0.20 16.08 11.31
CA GLY A 172 0.94 15.33 10.29
C GLY A 172 0.11 14.20 9.66
N MET A 173 -0.63 13.46 10.48
CA MET A 173 -1.56 12.41 10.04
C MET A 173 -2.68 12.96 9.17
N VAL A 174 -3.29 14.08 9.56
CA VAL A 174 -4.35 14.74 8.78
C VAL A 174 -3.82 15.24 7.44
N ALA A 175 -2.66 15.89 7.42
CA ALA A 175 -2.02 16.35 6.18
C ALA A 175 -1.70 15.18 5.22
N ALA A 176 -1.19 14.08 5.77
CA ALA A 176 -0.98 12.84 5.02
C ALA A 176 -2.27 12.22 4.50
N GLY A 177 -3.34 12.25 5.30
CA GLY A 177 -4.66 11.76 4.91
C GLY A 177 -5.25 12.55 3.75
N VAL A 178 -5.16 13.88 3.78
CA VAL A 178 -5.65 14.76 2.70
C VAL A 178 -4.87 14.51 1.41
N THR A 179 -3.54 14.45 1.46
CA THR A 179 -2.70 14.18 0.28
C THR A 179 -2.92 12.77 -0.27
N GLY A 180 -3.09 11.75 0.59
CA GLY A 180 -3.43 10.39 0.19
C GLY A 180 -4.82 10.27 -0.41
N ALA A 181 -5.81 10.98 0.14
CA ALA A 181 -7.17 10.98 -0.38
C ALA A 181 -7.30 11.67 -1.75
N ALA A 182 -6.52 12.71 -2.00
CA ALA A 182 -6.47 13.34 -3.31
C ALA A 182 -6.02 12.34 -4.41
N ALA A 183 -5.11 11.43 -4.08
CA ALA A 183 -4.63 10.41 -5.02
C ALA A 183 -5.70 9.35 -5.36
N LEU A 184 -6.69 9.09 -4.50
CA LEU A 184 -7.80 8.15 -4.79
C LEU A 184 -8.65 8.60 -5.98
N ARG A 185 -8.85 9.90 -6.14
CA ARG A 185 -9.69 10.46 -7.22
C ARG A 185 -9.12 10.18 -8.61
N LEU A 186 -7.83 9.86 -8.69
CA LEU A 186 -7.12 9.54 -9.94
C LEU A 186 -7.22 8.06 -10.30
N LEU A 187 -7.67 7.20 -9.39
CA LEU A 187 -7.81 5.76 -9.64
C LEU A 187 -9.13 5.47 -10.33
N ARG A 188 -9.08 5.16 -11.62
CA ARG A 188 -10.23 4.60 -12.36
C ARG A 188 -10.34 3.11 -12.06
N GLY A 189 -11.54 2.68 -11.64
CA GLY A 189 -11.97 1.30 -11.35
C GLY A 189 -10.88 0.24 -11.23
N SER A 190 -10.45 -0.10 -10.01
CA SER A 190 -9.54 -1.23 -9.82
C SER A 190 -10.31 -2.55 -9.91
N SER A 191 -10.08 -3.32 -10.96
CA SER A 191 -10.60 -4.68 -11.14
C SER A 191 -9.97 -5.70 -10.18
N THR A 192 -9.02 -5.28 -9.33
CA THR A 192 -8.46 -6.15 -8.29
C THR A 192 -9.33 -6.12 -7.04
N PRO A 193 -9.84 -7.28 -6.56
CA PRO A 193 -10.73 -7.36 -5.39
C PRO A 193 -10.02 -7.03 -4.05
N PHE A 194 -8.74 -6.64 -4.09
CA PHE A 194 -7.89 -6.56 -2.91
C PHE A 194 -7.58 -5.15 -2.43
N ALA A 195 -8.15 -4.09 -3.02
CA ALA A 195 -8.04 -2.70 -2.53
C ALA A 195 -6.63 -2.31 -2.03
N VAL A 196 -5.58 -2.78 -2.72
CA VAL A 196 -4.18 -2.47 -2.37
C VAL A 196 -3.92 -0.97 -2.27
N PRO A 197 -4.50 -0.11 -3.16
CA PRO A 197 -4.33 1.33 -3.03
C PRO A 197 -4.84 1.88 -1.70
N VAL A 198 -5.92 1.32 -1.16
CA VAL A 198 -6.45 1.71 0.15
C VAL A 198 -5.46 1.35 1.26
N ALA A 199 -4.87 0.16 1.22
CA ALA A 199 -3.87 -0.24 2.22
C ALA A 199 -2.65 0.68 2.25
N LEU A 200 -2.19 1.16 1.08
CA LEU A 200 -1.09 2.12 0.97
C LEU A 200 -1.46 3.51 1.49
N ILE A 201 -2.70 3.94 1.33
CA ILE A 201 -3.18 5.20 1.89
C ILE A 201 -3.24 5.13 3.41
N VAL A 202 -3.69 4.00 3.97
CA VAL A 202 -3.65 3.80 5.42
C VAL A 202 -2.21 3.76 5.94
N LEU A 203 -1.26 3.19 5.18
CA LEU A 203 0.18 3.24 5.52
C LEU A 203 0.72 4.67 5.59
N LYS A 204 0.21 5.59 4.76
CA LYS A 204 0.62 7.00 4.76
C LYS A 204 0.24 7.73 6.05
N LEU A 205 -0.86 7.37 6.70
CA LEU A 205 -1.29 8.06 7.93
C LEU A 205 -0.23 8.07 9.04
N PRO A 206 0.30 6.92 9.51
CA PRO A 206 1.33 6.91 10.55
C PRO A 206 2.67 7.43 10.03
N VAL A 207 2.98 7.29 8.73
CA VAL A 207 4.19 7.90 8.16
C VAL A 207 4.11 9.42 8.23
N GLY A 208 2.97 10.03 7.89
CA GLY A 208 2.74 11.46 8.00
C GLY A 208 2.93 11.99 9.42
N ALA A 209 2.36 11.29 10.40
CA ALA A 209 2.54 11.61 11.82
C ALA A 209 4.02 11.62 12.24
N LEU A 210 4.72 10.53 11.94
CA LEU A 210 6.14 10.38 12.27
C LEU A 210 7.03 11.37 11.51
N THR A 211 6.71 11.67 10.24
CA THR A 211 7.47 12.61 9.43
C THR A 211 7.31 14.04 9.93
N ALA A 212 6.11 14.42 10.39
CA ALA A 212 5.89 15.72 11.03
C ALA A 212 6.71 15.87 12.33
N PHE A 213 6.68 14.86 13.20
CA PHE A 213 7.46 14.84 14.43
C PHE A 213 8.98 14.88 14.17
N LEU A 214 9.48 13.97 13.32
CA LEU A 214 10.91 13.89 12.99
C LEU A 214 11.40 15.14 12.25
N GLY A 215 10.58 15.74 11.38
CA GLY A 215 10.90 16.97 10.67
C GLY A 215 11.11 18.15 11.62
N LEU A 216 10.22 18.33 12.60
CA LEU A 216 10.38 19.36 13.63
C LEU A 216 11.56 19.09 14.57
N LEU A 217 11.81 17.82 14.92
CA LEU A 217 13.02 17.46 15.68
C LEU A 217 14.31 17.77 14.91
N LEU A 218 14.35 17.49 13.60
CA LEU A 218 15.49 17.82 12.75
C LEU A 218 15.73 19.33 12.67
N MET A 219 14.65 20.12 12.57
CA MET A 219 14.73 21.57 12.65
C MET A 219 15.32 22.02 13.99
N ARG A 220 14.81 21.49 15.11
CA ARG A 220 15.34 21.80 16.45
C ARG A 220 16.81 21.41 16.60
N GLY A 221 17.25 20.32 15.97
CA GLY A 221 18.63 19.87 15.98
C GLY A 221 19.63 20.79 15.27
N GLY A 222 19.16 21.88 14.63
CA GLY A 222 20.02 22.87 13.97
C GLY A 222 20.71 22.34 12.71
N PHE A 223 20.28 21.20 12.19
CA PHE A 223 20.88 20.57 10.99
C PHE A 223 20.71 21.42 9.73
N VAL A 224 19.72 22.32 9.68
CA VAL A 224 19.50 23.25 8.58
C VAL A 224 19.57 24.68 9.10
N PRO A 225 20.68 25.40 8.84
CA PRO A 225 20.83 26.80 9.26
C PRO A 225 19.71 27.67 8.68
N GLY A 226 19.10 28.52 9.50
CA GLY A 226 18.10 29.51 9.07
C GLY A 226 16.64 29.06 9.07
N LEU A 227 16.33 27.78 9.32
CA LEU A 227 14.95 27.30 9.50
C LEU A 227 14.51 27.21 10.97
N THR A 228 15.38 27.56 11.92
CA THR A 228 15.13 27.47 13.37
C THR A 228 14.44 28.69 13.98
N ALA A 229 14.24 29.76 13.21
CA ALA A 229 13.52 30.96 13.62
C ALA A 229 12.01 30.78 13.40
N LEU A 230 11.43 29.84 14.15
CA LEU A 230 9.98 29.75 14.24
C LEU A 230 9.52 30.67 15.36
N ASP A 231 8.81 31.73 14.97
CA ASP A 231 8.52 32.86 15.83
C ASP A 231 7.10 32.79 16.42
N SER A 232 6.29 31.83 15.97
CA SER A 232 4.92 31.66 16.44
C SER A 232 4.42 30.21 16.39
N THR A 233 3.49 29.90 17.29
CA THR A 233 2.84 28.58 17.37
C THR A 233 2.17 28.15 16.05
N PRO A 234 1.44 29.01 15.31
CA PRO A 234 0.87 28.63 14.02
C PRO A 234 1.92 28.26 12.96
N GLN A 235 3.11 28.86 13.00
CA GLN A 235 4.20 28.53 12.09
C GLN A 235 4.71 27.11 12.32
N ILE A 236 4.81 26.67 13.59
CA ILE A 236 5.19 25.28 13.94
C ILE A 236 4.16 24.30 13.36
N ILE A 237 2.86 24.60 13.53
CA ILE A 237 1.78 23.77 12.99
C ILE A 237 1.82 23.74 11.45
N ALA A 238 2.09 24.87 10.79
CA ALA A 238 2.22 24.93 9.35
C ALA A 238 3.38 24.05 8.83
N TRP A 239 4.52 24.05 9.54
CA TRP A 239 5.63 23.14 9.23
C TRP A 239 5.27 21.67 9.48
N ALA A 240 4.51 21.35 10.53
CA ALA A 240 4.01 20.00 10.76
C ALA A 240 3.12 19.51 9.59
N VAL A 241 2.25 20.39 9.05
CA VAL A 241 1.47 20.10 7.84
C VAL A 241 2.38 19.83 6.65
N LEU A 242 3.37 20.70 6.41
CA LEU A 242 4.28 20.55 5.28
C LEU A 242 5.07 19.23 5.36
N PHE A 243 5.62 18.92 6.52
CA PHE A 243 6.35 17.67 6.74
C PHE A 243 5.45 16.44 6.58
N GLY A 244 4.25 16.45 7.17
CA GLY A 244 3.27 15.38 7.02
C GLY A 244 2.84 15.16 5.56
N ALA A 245 2.69 16.23 4.77
CA ALA A 245 2.39 16.17 3.35
C ALA A 245 3.60 15.67 2.51
N SER A 246 4.82 16.01 2.92
CA SER A 246 6.08 15.69 2.22
C SER A 246 6.54 14.23 2.36
N GLN A 247 5.78 13.40 3.08
CA GLN A 247 6.03 11.97 3.28
C GLN A 247 6.32 11.17 1.99
N GLN A 248 5.91 11.67 0.81
CA GLN A 248 6.16 11.02 -0.48
C GLN A 248 7.66 10.82 -0.76
N LEU A 249 8.52 11.67 -0.21
CA LEU A 249 9.98 11.51 -0.31
C LEU A 249 10.47 10.21 0.36
N VAL A 250 9.77 9.76 1.41
CA VAL A 250 10.08 8.54 2.15
C VAL A 250 9.29 7.33 1.62
N THR A 251 8.02 7.52 1.22
CA THR A 251 7.15 6.41 0.79
C THR A 251 7.27 6.05 -0.71
N GLY A 252 7.98 6.84 -1.50
CA GLY A 252 8.04 6.67 -2.96
C GLY A 252 8.51 5.28 -3.42
N LEU A 253 9.41 4.63 -2.69
CA LEU A 253 9.87 3.27 -3.00
C LEU A 253 8.77 2.22 -2.77
N VAL A 254 8.02 2.34 -1.67
CA VAL A 254 6.90 1.45 -1.35
C VAL A 254 5.78 1.61 -2.36
N ASP A 255 5.48 2.85 -2.76
CA ASP A 255 4.47 3.17 -3.78
C ASP A 255 4.86 2.55 -5.14
N ARG A 256 6.14 2.62 -5.55
CA ARG A 256 6.64 1.97 -6.79
C ARG A 256 6.56 0.46 -6.74
N GLN A 257 6.96 -0.15 -5.62
CA GLN A 257 6.89 -1.61 -5.45
C GLN A 257 5.45 -2.11 -5.51
N ALA A 258 4.51 -1.36 -4.93
CA ALA A 258 3.09 -1.71 -5.01
C ALA A 258 2.57 -1.68 -6.44
N GLN A 259 2.95 -0.66 -7.22
CA GLN A 259 2.56 -0.56 -8.63
C GLN A 259 3.09 -1.74 -9.43
N SER A 260 4.37 -2.12 -9.23
CA SER A 260 4.95 -3.31 -9.87
C SER A 260 4.21 -4.61 -9.51
N VAL A 261 3.81 -4.78 -8.24
CA VAL A 261 3.03 -5.96 -7.82
C VAL A 261 1.64 -5.96 -8.46
N LEU A 262 0.99 -4.80 -8.56
CA LEU A 262 -0.32 -4.67 -9.21
C LEU A 262 -0.25 -4.93 -10.72
N ASP A 263 0.74 -4.36 -11.40
CA ASP A 263 0.95 -4.56 -12.84
C ASP A 263 1.30 -6.03 -13.16
N SER A 264 1.92 -6.75 -12.21
CA SER A 264 2.23 -8.18 -12.35
C SER A 264 0.99 -9.09 -12.32
N VAL A 265 -0.18 -8.57 -11.94
CA VAL A 265 -1.44 -9.32 -11.90
C VAL A 265 -2.32 -8.92 -13.08
N GLY A 266 -2.53 -9.85 -14.03
CA GLY A 266 -3.34 -9.62 -15.23
C GLY A 266 -2.64 -8.84 -16.35
N GLY A 267 -1.37 -8.46 -16.18
CA GLY A 267 -0.57 -7.67 -17.13
C GLY A 267 0.25 -8.46 -18.16
N LYS A 268 0.02 -9.77 -18.34
CA LYS A 268 0.49 -10.44 -19.56
C LYS A 268 -0.46 -10.04 -20.68
N THR A 269 -0.23 -8.84 -21.21
CA THR A 269 -0.92 -8.31 -22.38
C THR A 269 -0.94 -9.40 -23.45
N TYR A 270 -2.14 -9.77 -23.86
CA TYR A 270 -2.35 -10.44 -25.13
C TYR A 270 -1.78 -9.52 -26.21
N THR A 271 -0.57 -9.82 -26.68
CA THR A 271 -0.12 -9.35 -27.98
C THR A 271 -1.03 -10.05 -28.98
N PRO A 272 -1.89 -9.34 -29.73
CA PRO A 272 -2.58 -9.96 -30.84
C PRO A 272 -1.49 -10.50 -31.75
N THR A 273 -1.40 -11.81 -31.90
CA THR A 273 -0.71 -12.38 -33.06
C THR A 273 -1.47 -11.84 -34.26
N GLY A 274 -0.92 -10.81 -34.89
CA GLY A 274 -1.44 -10.26 -36.13
C GLY A 274 -1.61 -11.41 -37.11
N GLY A 275 -2.84 -11.56 -37.60
CA GLY A 275 -3.13 -12.49 -38.68
C GLY A 275 -2.20 -12.18 -39.84
N SER A 276 -1.51 -13.22 -40.29
CA SER A 276 -0.86 -13.26 -41.60
C SER A 276 -1.92 -13.38 -42.68
#